data_AF-A0A956NG36-F1
#
_entry.id   AF-A0A956NG36-F1
#
_cell.length_a   1.000
_cell.length_b   1.000
_cell.length_c   1.000
_cell.angle_alpha   90.00
_cell.angle_beta   90.00
_cell.angle_gamma   90.00
#
_symmetry.space_group_name_H-M   'P 1'
#
loop_
_entity.id
_entity.type
_entity.pdbx_description
1 polymer ?
#
loop_
_entity_poly.entity_id
_entity_poly.type
_entity_poly.pdbx_seq_one_letter_code
_entity_poly.pdbx_strand_id
1 'polypeptide(L)'
;MGIQATKDDVVLSGHGSVELGSGETSVPGGFELVVLAPPGASISDRLGGMIESGKSVSKLKLATGTGGMVEFQPVVYAAGKSCPNYVLHAPRGLALRPGVPHMLGVEKATPLSELWARVRTFSRDGKVTRVYWCACAALDGAKNQMVDAA
;
A
#
# COMPACT_ATOMS: atom_id res chain seq x y z
N MET A 1 -2.76 -5.09 -16.79
CA MET A 1 -2.47 -3.66 -16.50
C MET A 1 -1.20 -3.61 -15.68
N GLY A 2 -0.21 -2.81 -16.07
CA GLY A 2 1.05 -2.69 -15.30
C GLY A 2 0.85 -1.86 -14.03
N ILE A 3 1.48 -2.24 -12.93
CA ILE A 3 1.47 -1.49 -11.67
C ILE A 3 2.70 -0.59 -11.67
N GLN A 4 2.49 0.72 -11.71
CA GLN A 4 3.58 1.70 -11.77
C GLN A 4 3.11 3.00 -11.15
N ALA A 5 3.82 3.47 -10.12
CA ALA A 5 3.63 4.83 -9.63
C ALA A 5 4.32 5.82 -10.57
N THR A 6 3.69 6.95 -10.79
CA THR A 6 4.17 8.04 -11.63
C THR A 6 4.38 9.31 -10.81
N LYS A 7 4.80 10.39 -11.48
CA LYS A 7 4.92 11.72 -10.85
C LYS A 7 3.60 12.29 -10.33
N ASP A 8 2.48 11.75 -10.80
CA ASP A 8 1.15 12.23 -10.48
C ASP A 8 0.50 11.43 -9.35
N ASP A 9 1.16 10.38 -8.86
CA ASP A 9 0.64 9.47 -7.83
C ASP A 9 1.31 9.74 -6.48
N VAL A 10 0.72 9.22 -5.40
CA VAL A 10 1.26 9.23 -4.04
C VAL A 10 1.67 7.81 -3.66
N VAL A 11 2.85 7.66 -3.04
CA VAL A 11 3.33 6.38 -2.51
C VAL A 11 3.44 6.47 -0.99
N LEU A 12 2.65 5.67 -0.29
CA LEU A 12 2.77 5.46 1.15
C LEU A 12 3.75 4.32 1.38
N SER A 13 4.94 4.62 1.92
CA SER A 13 6.04 3.65 2.07
C SER A 13 6.45 3.47 3.51
N GLY A 14 6.61 2.20 3.91
CA GLY A 14 7.02 1.81 5.25
C GLY A 14 6.65 0.37 5.56
N HIS A 15 6.64 0.05 6.85
CA HIS A 15 6.03 -1.18 7.34
C HIS A 15 4.53 -0.99 7.46
N GLY A 16 3.75 -2.05 7.29
CA GLY A 16 2.30 -1.94 7.29
C GLY A 16 1.62 -3.08 8.01
N SER A 17 0.58 -2.74 8.76
CA SER A 17 -0.29 -3.70 9.41
C SER A 17 -1.76 -3.34 9.20
N VAL A 18 -2.63 -4.29 9.47
CA VAL A 18 -4.07 -4.12 9.51
C VAL A 18 -4.62 -4.97 10.64
N GLU A 19 -5.55 -4.41 11.39
CA GLU A 19 -6.31 -5.16 12.39
C GLU A 19 -7.73 -5.31 11.86
N LEU A 20 -8.18 -6.55 11.70
CA LEU A 20 -9.53 -6.82 11.19
C LEU A 20 -10.55 -6.50 12.28
N GLY A 21 -11.48 -5.59 11.99
CA GLY A 21 -12.55 -5.19 12.90
C GLY A 21 -12.27 -3.96 13.77
N SER A 22 -11.05 -3.39 13.73
CA SER A 22 -10.71 -2.16 14.47
C SER A 22 -11.14 -0.86 13.77
N GLY A 23 -11.68 -0.97 12.55
CA GLY A 23 -12.36 0.12 11.86
C GLY A 23 -12.07 0.17 10.36
N GLU A 24 -12.90 0.93 9.67
CA GLU A 24 -12.74 1.25 8.25
C GLU A 24 -12.52 2.75 8.08
N THR A 25 -11.93 3.14 6.96
CA THR A 25 -11.87 4.52 6.50
C THR A 25 -12.38 4.63 5.08
N SER A 26 -12.97 5.76 4.73
CA SER A 26 -13.40 6.03 3.35
C SER A 26 -12.27 6.67 2.54
N VAL A 27 -12.09 6.23 1.31
CA VAL A 27 -11.17 6.86 0.36
C VAL A 27 -11.68 8.27 0.01
N PRO A 28 -10.87 9.33 0.15
CA PRO A 28 -11.30 10.69 -0.17
C PRO A 28 -11.67 10.88 -1.65
N GLY A 29 -12.54 11.85 -1.92
CA GLY A 29 -12.87 12.27 -3.29
C GLY A 29 -11.62 12.69 -4.08
N GLY A 30 -11.54 12.27 -5.34
CA GLY A 30 -10.38 12.55 -6.20
C GLY A 30 -9.21 11.57 -6.05
N PHE A 31 -9.35 10.53 -5.24
CA PHE A 31 -8.31 9.52 -5.03
C PHE A 31 -8.82 8.10 -5.27
N GLU A 32 -7.89 7.20 -5.61
CA GLU A 32 -8.08 5.76 -5.49
C GLU A 32 -6.92 5.16 -4.70
N LEU A 33 -7.22 4.25 -3.78
CA LEU A 33 -6.21 3.51 -3.02
C LEU A 33 -5.90 2.20 -3.72
N VAL A 34 -4.62 1.95 -3.97
CA VAL A 34 -4.10 0.73 -4.59
C VAL A 34 -3.31 -0.04 -3.54
N VAL A 35 -3.84 -1.19 -3.10
CA VAL A 35 -3.23 -2.06 -2.11
C VAL A 35 -2.60 -3.28 -2.79
N LEU A 36 -1.31 -3.49 -2.52
CA LEU A 36 -0.48 -4.49 -3.20
C LEU A 36 -0.48 -5.87 -2.51
N ALA A 37 -1.09 -5.99 -1.34
CA ALA A 37 -1.24 -7.24 -0.62
C ALA A 37 -2.59 -7.26 0.11
N PRO A 38 -3.32 -8.38 0.10
CA PRO A 38 -4.54 -8.48 0.90
C PRO A 38 -4.20 -8.46 2.40
N PRO A 39 -5.16 -8.15 3.29
CA PRO A 39 -5.00 -8.35 4.72
C PRO A 39 -4.43 -9.73 5.05
N GLY A 40 -3.43 -9.77 5.92
CA GLY A 40 -2.67 -10.98 6.27
C GLY A 40 -1.42 -11.24 5.43
N ALA A 41 -1.20 -10.52 4.32
CA ALA A 41 -0.05 -10.76 3.45
C ALA A 41 1.02 -9.65 3.51
N SER A 42 2.25 -10.04 3.17
CA SER A 42 3.39 -9.15 3.05
C SER A 42 3.76 -8.91 1.59
N ILE A 43 4.36 -7.75 1.31
CA ILE A 43 5.06 -7.48 0.06
C ILE A 43 6.56 -7.58 0.28
N SER A 44 7.32 -7.95 -0.74
CA SER A 44 8.79 -7.90 -0.67
C SER A 44 9.31 -6.47 -0.74
N ASP A 45 10.43 -6.20 -0.07
CA ASP A 45 11.17 -4.92 -0.19
C ASP A 45 11.50 -4.56 -1.65
N ARG A 46 11.77 -5.58 -2.46
CA ARG A 46 12.02 -5.41 -3.89
C ARG A 46 10.80 -4.83 -4.60
N LEU A 47 9.61 -5.34 -4.29
CA LEU A 47 8.36 -4.87 -4.89
C LEU A 47 8.05 -3.44 -4.43
N GLY A 48 8.14 -3.16 -3.12
CA GLY A 48 7.99 -1.80 -2.60
C GLY A 48 8.95 -0.82 -3.29
N GLY A 49 10.24 -1.17 -3.33
CA GLY A 49 11.26 -0.37 -3.98
C GLY A 49 11.09 -0.20 -5.50
N MET A 50 10.41 -1.12 -6.20
CA MET A 50 10.05 -0.93 -7.60
C MET A 50 8.99 0.16 -7.76
N ILE A 51 7.95 0.16 -6.92
CA ILE A 51 6.90 1.18 -6.99
C ILE A 51 7.44 2.55 -6.54
N GLU A 52 8.22 2.60 -5.46
CA GLU A 52 8.88 3.83 -4.97
C GLU A 52 9.77 4.48 -6.04
N SER A 53 10.43 3.67 -6.88
CA SER A 53 11.28 4.14 -7.98
C SER A 53 10.54 4.38 -9.30
N GLY A 54 9.20 4.24 -9.31
CA GLY A 54 8.38 4.41 -10.50
C GLY A 54 8.62 3.35 -11.58
N LYS A 55 9.15 2.18 -11.22
CA LYS A 55 9.35 1.06 -12.15
C LYS A 55 8.05 0.32 -12.37
N SER A 56 7.81 -0.09 -13.61
CA SER A 56 6.65 -0.91 -13.96
C SER A 56 6.81 -2.33 -13.42
N VAL A 57 5.77 -2.82 -12.74
CA VAL A 57 5.61 -4.20 -12.29
C VAL A 57 4.55 -4.85 -13.17
N SER A 58 5.00 -5.80 -14.00
CA SER A 58 4.11 -6.53 -14.92
C SER A 58 3.30 -7.61 -14.22
N LYS A 59 3.86 -8.23 -13.17
CA LYS A 59 3.24 -9.31 -12.39
C LYS A 59 3.54 -9.11 -10.91
N LEU A 60 2.49 -8.84 -10.15
CA LEU A 60 2.55 -8.80 -8.70
C LEU A 60 2.49 -10.23 -8.18
N LYS A 61 3.54 -10.64 -7.47
CA LYS A 61 3.63 -11.99 -6.90
C LYS A 61 3.79 -11.91 -5.39
N LEU A 62 3.00 -12.70 -4.67
CA LEU A 62 3.03 -12.78 -3.21
C LEU A 62 3.40 -14.19 -2.76
N ALA A 63 4.09 -14.29 -1.62
CA ALA A 63 4.50 -15.58 -1.05
C ALA A 63 3.31 -16.32 -0.45
N THR A 64 3.27 -17.65 -0.64
CA THR A 64 2.26 -18.53 -0.06
C THR A 64 2.76 -19.27 1.17
N GLY A 65 1.81 -19.69 2.03
CA GLY A 65 2.07 -20.55 3.19
C GLY A 65 2.78 -21.87 2.89
N THR A 66 2.72 -22.32 1.63
CA THR A 66 3.26 -23.60 1.14
C THR A 66 4.66 -23.48 0.49
N GLY A 67 5.27 -22.29 0.51
CA GLY A 67 6.63 -22.08 -0.02
C GLY A 67 6.70 -21.72 -1.51
N GLY A 68 5.63 -21.16 -2.08
CA GLY A 68 5.54 -20.73 -3.47
C GLY A 68 5.26 -19.23 -3.62
N MET A 69 5.10 -18.78 -4.88
CA MET A 69 4.67 -17.43 -5.22
C MET A 69 3.43 -17.51 -6.11
N VAL A 70 2.37 -16.79 -5.78
CA VAL A 70 1.14 -16.68 -6.58
C VAL A 70 0.99 -15.30 -7.18
N GLU A 71 0.43 -15.22 -8.39
CA GLU A 71 0.07 -13.94 -8.99
C GLU A 71 -1.12 -13.34 -8.23
N PHE A 72 -0.98 -12.09 -7.82
CA PHE A 72 -2.01 -11.36 -7.09
C PHE A 72 -2.38 -10.10 -7.86
N GLN A 73 -3.67 -9.78 -7.92
CA GLN A 73 -4.14 -8.52 -8.47
C GLN A 73 -4.29 -7.50 -7.35
N PRO A 74 -3.75 -6.27 -7.49
CA PRO A 74 -3.94 -5.24 -6.48
C PRO A 74 -5.41 -5.02 -6.17
N VAL A 75 -5.71 -4.77 -4.89
CA VAL A 75 -7.05 -4.32 -4.50
C VAL A 75 -7.12 -2.81 -4.72
N VAL A 76 -8.12 -2.36 -5.46
CA VAL A 76 -8.33 -0.94 -5.74
C VAL A 76 -9.61 -0.48 -5.07
N TYR A 77 -9.50 0.49 -4.16
CA TYR A 77 -10.63 1.15 -3.53
C TYR A 77 -10.82 2.52 -4.18
N ALA A 78 -11.94 2.69 -4.88
CA ALA A 78 -12.30 3.95 -5.51
C ALA A 78 -12.75 5.00 -4.47
N ALA A 79 -12.77 6.28 -4.88
CA ALA A 79 -13.29 7.38 -4.09
C ALA A 79 -14.65 7.06 -3.46
N GLY A 80 -14.81 7.39 -2.18
CA GLY A 80 -16.02 7.14 -1.39
C GLY A 80 -16.24 5.69 -0.96
N LYS A 81 -15.42 4.74 -1.42
CA LYS A 81 -15.49 3.35 -0.94
C LYS A 81 -14.80 3.22 0.42
N SER A 82 -15.37 2.35 1.25
CA SER A 82 -14.77 1.95 2.52
C SER A 82 -13.62 0.98 2.28
N CYS A 83 -12.58 1.09 3.09
CA CYS A 83 -11.42 0.21 3.08
C CYS A 83 -10.93 0.00 4.52
N PRO A 84 -10.17 -1.08 4.81
CA PRO A 84 -9.58 -1.27 6.11
C PRO A 84 -8.74 -0.07 6.52
N ASN A 85 -8.77 0.30 7.81
CA ASN A 85 -7.94 1.38 8.31
C ASN A 85 -6.49 0.91 8.54
N TYR A 86 -5.76 0.65 7.46
CA TYR A 86 -4.38 0.19 7.49
C TYR A 86 -3.50 1.12 8.34
N VAL A 87 -2.51 0.55 9.03
CA VAL A 87 -1.56 1.31 9.85
C VAL A 87 -0.20 1.28 9.18
N LEU A 88 0.34 2.47 8.91
CA LEU A 88 1.70 2.62 8.42
C LEU A 88 2.62 2.83 9.62
N HIS A 89 3.74 2.13 9.62
CA HIS A 89 4.78 2.23 10.63
C HIS A 89 6.07 2.75 10.02
N ALA A 90 6.93 3.28 10.87
CA ALA A 90 8.20 3.84 10.42
C ALA A 90 9.02 2.81 9.65
N PRO A 91 9.72 3.19 8.55
CA PRO A 91 10.47 2.29 7.67
C PRO A 91 11.80 1.82 8.30
N ARG A 92 11.82 1.50 9.59
CA ARG A 92 13.03 1.09 10.29
C ARG A 92 13.59 -0.19 9.68
N GLY A 93 14.84 -0.14 9.23
CA GLY A 93 15.51 -1.25 8.56
C GLY A 93 15.11 -1.46 7.09
N LEU A 94 14.21 -0.64 6.52
CA LEU A 94 13.89 -0.68 5.10
C LEU A 94 14.75 0.30 4.31
N ALA A 95 15.28 -0.16 3.18
CA ALA A 95 15.98 0.69 2.22
C ALA A 95 14.98 1.27 1.22
N LEU A 96 14.45 2.47 1.53
CA LEU A 96 13.55 3.19 0.63
C LEU A 96 14.27 3.60 -0.66
N ARG A 97 13.55 3.55 -1.79
CA ARG A 97 14.07 3.87 -3.12
C ARG A 97 13.30 5.02 -3.76
N PRO A 98 13.44 6.26 -3.24
CA PRO A 98 12.72 7.40 -3.76
C PRO A 98 13.04 7.63 -5.24
N GLY A 99 12.03 7.54 -6.10
CA GLY A 99 12.11 7.93 -7.51
C GLY A 99 10.83 8.62 -8.01
N VAL A 100 9.71 8.47 -7.30
CA VAL A 100 8.53 9.33 -7.47
C VAL A 100 8.57 10.52 -6.51
N PRO A 101 8.03 11.69 -6.90
CA PRO A 101 8.11 12.92 -6.12
C PRO A 101 7.25 12.92 -4.86
N HIS A 102 6.15 12.17 -4.82
CA HIS A 102 5.20 12.19 -3.70
C HIS A 102 5.28 10.89 -2.89
N MET A 103 6.41 10.67 -2.22
CA MET A 103 6.58 9.54 -1.31
C MET A 103 6.40 10.00 0.14
N LEU A 104 5.52 9.33 0.88
CA LEU A 104 5.23 9.61 2.28
C LEU A 104 5.60 8.42 3.16
N GLY A 105 6.44 8.68 4.17
CA GLY A 105 6.63 7.81 5.33
C GLY A 105 6.07 8.43 6.61
N VAL A 106 6.23 7.72 7.71
CA VAL A 106 5.80 8.14 9.06
C VAL A 106 6.89 7.87 10.08
N GLU A 107 6.88 8.62 11.18
CA GLU A 107 7.82 8.40 12.30
C GLU A 107 7.22 7.52 13.41
N LYS A 108 5.89 7.55 13.55
CA LYS A 108 5.10 6.74 14.48
C LYS A 108 4.03 5.95 13.73
N ALA A 109 3.52 4.89 14.35
CA ALA A 109 2.37 4.16 13.83
C ALA A 109 1.23 5.17 13.54
N THR A 110 0.79 5.23 12.29
CA THR A 110 -0.19 6.21 11.82
C THR A 110 -1.25 5.49 11.00
N PRO A 111 -2.53 5.56 11.40
CA PRO A 111 -3.61 4.93 10.65
C PRO A 111 -3.89 5.68 9.35
N LEU A 112 -4.43 4.96 8.37
CA LEU A 112 -4.75 5.47 7.03
C LEU A 112 -5.76 6.61 7.08
N SER A 113 -6.72 6.56 8.02
CA SER A 113 -7.67 7.64 8.30
C SER A 113 -6.98 8.98 8.58
N GLU A 114 -5.85 8.97 9.29
CA GLU A 114 -5.04 10.15 9.57
C GLU A 114 -4.13 10.52 8.38
N LEU A 115 -3.60 9.52 7.67
CA LEU A 115 -2.76 9.74 6.48
C LEU A 115 -3.51 10.47 5.37
N TRP A 116 -4.83 10.33 5.28
CA TRP A 116 -5.63 11.06 4.29
C TRP A 116 -5.46 12.57 4.35
N ALA A 117 -5.24 13.16 5.53
CA ALA A 117 -5.00 14.59 5.65
C ALA A 117 -3.73 15.01 4.89
N ARG A 118 -2.68 14.18 4.93
CA ARG A 118 -1.42 14.39 4.20
C ARG A 118 -1.55 14.07 2.72
N VAL A 119 -2.29 13.02 2.37
CA VAL A 119 -2.51 12.63 0.96
C VAL A 119 -3.31 13.71 0.21
N ARG A 120 -4.28 14.34 0.86
CA ARG A 120 -5.13 15.37 0.24
C ARG A 120 -4.36 16.59 -0.25
N THR A 121 -3.16 16.87 0.25
CA THR A 121 -2.32 17.97 -0.25
C THR A 121 -1.86 17.74 -1.69
N PHE A 122 -1.96 16.51 -2.19
CA PHE A 122 -1.62 16.13 -3.56
C PHE A 122 -2.85 16.03 -4.47
N SER A 123 -4.04 16.48 -4.02
CA SER A 123 -5.25 16.44 -4.85
C SER A 123 -5.07 17.30 -6.10
N ARG A 124 -5.66 16.84 -7.22
CA ARG A 124 -5.59 17.55 -8.49
C ARG A 124 -6.99 17.74 -9.04
N ASP A 125 -7.32 18.97 -9.40
CA ASP A 125 -8.64 19.28 -9.94
C ASP A 125 -8.91 18.49 -11.22
N GLY A 126 -10.08 17.84 -11.26
CA GLY A 126 -10.54 17.06 -12.40
C GLY A 126 -9.75 15.78 -12.71
N LYS A 127 -8.84 15.34 -11.83
CA LYS A 127 -8.05 14.11 -12.03
C LYS A 127 -8.07 13.22 -10.80
N VAL A 128 -8.20 11.91 -11.04
CA VAL A 128 -8.03 10.89 -10.00
C VAL A 128 -6.54 10.68 -9.75
N THR A 129 -6.12 10.79 -8.48
CA THR A 129 -4.76 10.54 -8.03
C THR A 129 -4.68 9.16 -7.39
N ARG A 130 -3.74 8.31 -7.83
CA ARG A 130 -3.55 7.00 -7.19
C ARG A 130 -2.73 7.15 -5.93
N VAL A 131 -3.10 6.38 -4.92
CA VAL A 131 -2.36 6.26 -3.67
C VAL A 131 -1.92 4.81 -3.56
N TYR A 132 -0.63 4.54 -3.74
CA TYR A 132 -0.07 3.21 -3.61
C TYR A 132 0.26 2.93 -2.15
N TRP A 133 -0.31 1.86 -1.60
CA TRP A 133 0.10 1.30 -0.31
C TRP A 133 1.29 0.37 -0.52
N CYS A 134 2.50 0.92 -0.40
CA CYS A 134 3.77 0.21 -0.50
C CYS A 134 4.26 -0.23 0.87
N ALA A 135 3.40 -0.94 1.58
CA ALA A 135 3.69 -1.53 2.87
C ALA A 135 2.98 -2.87 2.99
N CYS A 136 3.40 -3.70 3.94
CA CYS A 136 2.69 -4.94 4.25
C CYS A 136 1.24 -4.66 4.67
N ALA A 137 0.41 -5.69 4.59
CA ALA A 137 -0.92 -5.69 5.19
C ALA A 137 -0.97 -6.77 6.28
N ALA A 138 0.09 -6.86 7.09
CA ALA A 138 0.23 -7.88 8.12
C ALA A 138 -0.90 -7.78 9.14
N LEU A 139 -1.51 -8.91 9.52
CA LEU A 139 -2.38 -8.92 10.69
C LEU A 139 -1.55 -8.61 11.94
N ASP A 140 -2.05 -7.72 12.79
CA ASP A 140 -1.32 -7.37 14.01
C ASP A 140 -1.09 -8.63 14.88
N GLY A 141 0.16 -8.84 15.31
CA GLY A 141 0.58 -10.04 16.02
C GLY A 141 0.77 -11.34 15.19
N ALA A 142 0.51 -11.33 13.88
CA ALA A 142 0.63 -12.53 13.05
C ALA A 142 2.09 -12.86 12.66
N LYS A 143 2.46 -14.13 12.82
CA LYS A 143 3.80 -14.66 12.49
C LYS A 143 3.94 -15.13 11.03
N ASN A 144 2.83 -15.41 10.35
CA ASN A 144 2.81 -15.92 8.97
C ASN A 144 2.07 -14.93 8.06
N GLN A 145 2.83 -14.04 7.41
CA GLN A 145 2.29 -12.98 6.57
C GLN A 145 2.25 -13.39 5.10
N MET A 146 1.43 -14.39 4.80
CA MET A 146 1.38 -15.05 3.48
C MET A 146 -0.05 -15.11 2.98
N VAL A 147 -0.22 -15.25 1.66
CA VAL A 147 -1.53 -15.56 1.08
C VAL A 147 -1.76 -17.08 1.11
N ASP A 148 -3.02 -17.49 1.24
CA ASP A 148 -3.38 -18.90 1.06
C ASP A 148 -3.09 -19.33 -0.39
N ALA A 149 -2.51 -20.51 -0.54
CA ALA A 149 -2.36 -21.11 -1.86
C ALA A 149 -3.75 -21.57 -2.34
N ALA A 150 -4.22 -20.99 -3.45
CA ALA A 150 -5.40 -21.47 -4.17
C ALA A 150 -5.14 -22.85 -4.81
#